data_AF-A0A1B8CES2-F1
#
_entry.id   AF-A0A1B8CES2-F1
#
_cell.length_a   1.000
_cell.length_b   1.000
_cell.length_c   1.000
_cell.angle_alpha   90.00
_cell.angle_beta   90.00
_cell.angle_gamma   90.00
#
_symmetry.space_group_name_H-M   'P 1'
#
loop_
_entity.id
_entity.type
_entity.pdbx_description
1 polymer ?
#
loop_
_entity_poly.entity_id
_entity_poly.type
_entity_poly.pdbx_seq_one_letter_code
_entity_poly.pdbx_strand_id
1 'polypeptide(L)'
;MASSKAQAILKCRLFEDDERQSDILRRSFWSILIIESDLSYHIDMPESNIWKFDDRILLPGVQTSWQPCREDQRKLLYSMRPTHSFGMPSDTVKAYFLAQIAMCRMIRRCTTSVIVSQGQERYSPVVAMELTYQLDTWHSHLPSSIRFRHHDVTVALRDDFVESVSSSPTSSVIAVTGFLQMQYYLCLAGIYWPAVHSVISTETLEAAPIGHCGRFFESYFGFVITAASVIPNCPHNPWSIYAK
;
A
#
# COMPACT_ATOMS: atom_id res chain seq x y z
N MET A 1 -11.00 -15.20 -12.49
CA MET A 1 -10.47 -13.95 -11.91
C MET A 1 -9.66 -13.19 -12.94
N ALA A 2 -9.56 -11.86 -12.80
CA ALA A 2 -8.79 -11.02 -13.72
C ALA A 2 -7.30 -11.39 -13.73
N SER A 3 -6.77 -11.75 -12.57
CA SER A 3 -5.43 -12.31 -12.37
C SER A 3 -5.11 -13.52 -13.24
N SER A 4 -5.99 -14.52 -13.32
CA SER A 4 -5.75 -15.73 -14.12
C SER A 4 -5.55 -15.41 -15.60
N LYS A 5 -6.32 -14.44 -16.12
CA LYS A 5 -6.21 -13.99 -17.51
C LYS A 5 -4.91 -13.21 -17.74
N ALA A 6 -4.57 -12.28 -16.85
CA ALA A 6 -3.31 -11.53 -16.94
C ALA A 6 -2.08 -12.47 -16.86
N GLN A 7 -2.10 -13.42 -15.94
CA GLN A 7 -1.05 -14.45 -15.81
C GLN A 7 -0.92 -15.32 -17.06
N ALA A 8 -2.04 -15.76 -17.65
CA ALA A 8 -2.02 -16.57 -18.87
C ALA A 8 -1.39 -15.80 -20.04
N ILE A 9 -1.79 -14.54 -20.24
CA ILE A 9 -1.26 -13.68 -21.31
C ILE A 9 0.25 -13.44 -21.12
N LEU A 10 0.68 -13.16 -19.87
CA LEU A 10 2.10 -12.97 -19.54
C LEU A 10 2.93 -14.23 -19.78
N LYS A 11 2.41 -15.40 -19.38
CA LYS A 11 3.09 -16.70 -19.58
C LYS A 11 3.18 -17.08 -21.05
N CYS A 12 2.15 -16.78 -21.83
CA CYS A 12 2.10 -17.08 -23.26
C CYS A 12 2.89 -16.08 -24.13
N ARG A 13 3.54 -15.07 -23.53
CA ARG A 13 4.42 -14.11 -24.24
C ARG A 13 3.75 -13.42 -25.43
N LEU A 14 2.43 -13.22 -25.34
CA LEU A 14 1.59 -12.82 -26.49
C LEU A 14 1.93 -11.46 -27.10
N PHE A 15 2.75 -10.63 -26.42
CA PHE A 15 3.10 -9.27 -26.83
C PHE A 15 4.60 -8.96 -26.72
N GLU A 16 5.49 -9.97 -26.75
CA GLU A 16 6.94 -9.73 -26.62
C GLU A 16 7.49 -8.75 -27.67
N ASP A 17 6.91 -8.72 -28.87
CA ASP A 17 7.34 -7.85 -29.97
C ASP A 17 6.74 -6.42 -29.92
N ASP A 18 5.74 -6.17 -29.08
CA ASP A 18 5.10 -4.84 -28.92
C ASP A 18 5.33 -4.30 -27.51
N GLU A 19 6.30 -3.39 -27.38
CA GLU A 19 6.66 -2.76 -26.11
C GLU A 19 5.49 -2.02 -25.46
N ARG A 20 4.60 -1.39 -26.25
CA ARG A 20 3.45 -0.66 -25.70
C ARG A 20 2.42 -1.61 -25.11
N GLN A 21 2.09 -2.68 -25.84
CA GLN A 21 1.16 -3.70 -25.35
C GLN A 21 1.72 -4.45 -24.14
N SER A 22 3.03 -4.71 -24.15
CA SER A 22 3.75 -5.27 -23.00
C SER A 22 3.70 -4.34 -21.77
N ASP A 23 3.90 -3.03 -21.93
CA ASP A 23 3.81 -2.07 -20.82
C ASP A 23 2.38 -1.94 -20.27
N ILE A 24 1.37 -1.92 -21.15
CA ILE A 24 -0.04 -1.95 -20.74
C ILE A 24 -0.34 -3.22 -19.94
N LEU A 25 0.12 -4.38 -20.40
CA LEU A 25 -0.08 -5.65 -19.70
C LEU A 25 0.60 -5.67 -18.33
N ARG A 26 1.83 -5.15 -18.21
CA ARG A 26 2.53 -5.00 -16.91
C ARG A 26 1.72 -4.11 -15.97
N ARG A 27 1.24 -2.95 -16.44
CA ARG A 27 0.40 -2.04 -15.65
C ARG A 27 -0.90 -2.71 -15.21
N SER A 28 -1.58 -3.42 -16.11
CA SER A 28 -2.78 -4.19 -15.78
C SER A 28 -2.51 -5.25 -14.72
N PHE A 29 -1.40 -5.99 -14.84
CA PHE A 29 -0.99 -6.97 -13.84
C PHE A 29 -0.82 -6.35 -12.46
N TRP A 30 -0.06 -5.24 -12.36
CA TRP A 30 0.18 -4.56 -11.09
C TRP A 30 -1.09 -3.93 -10.50
N SER A 31 -1.96 -3.36 -11.33
CA SER A 31 -3.27 -2.86 -10.88
C SER A 31 -4.14 -4.00 -10.33
N ILE A 32 -4.18 -5.14 -11.02
CA ILE A 32 -4.92 -6.32 -10.57
C ILE A 32 -4.33 -6.81 -9.24
N LEU A 33 -3.01 -6.88 -9.10
CA LEU A 33 -2.36 -7.30 -7.84
C LEU A 33 -2.77 -6.39 -6.67
N ILE A 34 -2.73 -5.07 -6.85
CA ILE A 34 -3.10 -4.11 -5.80
C ILE A 34 -4.59 -4.28 -5.42
N ILE A 35 -5.48 -4.33 -6.43
CA ILE A 35 -6.93 -4.44 -6.21
C ILE A 35 -7.29 -5.78 -5.59
N GLU A 36 -6.76 -6.89 -6.09
CA GLU A 36 -7.04 -8.22 -5.53
C GLU A 36 -6.51 -8.33 -4.10
N SER A 37 -5.33 -7.77 -3.80
CA SER A 37 -4.79 -7.76 -2.43
C SER A 37 -5.68 -6.98 -1.46
N ASP A 38 -6.26 -5.86 -1.89
CA ASP A 38 -7.17 -5.06 -1.07
C ASP A 38 -8.52 -5.77 -0.87
N LEU A 39 -9.09 -6.33 -1.94
CA LEU A 39 -10.37 -7.05 -1.89
C LEU A 39 -10.29 -8.37 -1.11
N SER A 40 -9.16 -9.08 -1.15
CA SER A 40 -8.99 -10.35 -0.43
C SER A 40 -9.23 -10.25 1.08
N TYR A 41 -9.13 -9.06 1.68
CA TYR A 41 -9.45 -8.86 3.09
C TYR A 41 -10.95 -8.69 3.36
N HIS A 42 -11.74 -8.34 2.35
CA HIS A 42 -13.16 -8.01 2.47
C HIS A 42 -14.09 -9.09 1.93
N ILE A 43 -13.63 -9.86 0.94
CA ILE A 43 -14.42 -10.89 0.28
C ILE A 43 -13.65 -12.22 0.29
N ASP A 44 -14.36 -13.32 0.48
CA ASP A 44 -13.82 -14.68 0.37
C ASP A 44 -13.55 -15.01 -1.11
N MET A 45 -12.48 -14.43 -1.64
CA MET A 45 -12.07 -14.60 -3.03
C MET A 45 -11.12 -15.81 -3.14
N PRO A 46 -11.33 -16.70 -4.13
CA PRO A 46 -10.42 -17.83 -4.33
C PRO A 46 -8.98 -17.35 -4.58
N GLU A 47 -7.99 -18.08 -4.04
CA GLU A 47 -6.60 -17.68 -4.18
C GLU A 47 -6.14 -17.67 -5.64
N SER A 48 -5.96 -16.48 -6.22
CA SER A 48 -5.43 -16.33 -7.57
C SER A 48 -3.93 -16.61 -7.67
N ASN A 49 -3.25 -16.59 -6.53
CA ASN A 49 -1.81 -16.73 -6.44
C ASN A 49 -1.04 -15.76 -7.35
N ILE A 50 -1.63 -14.62 -7.71
CA ILE A 50 -1.01 -13.60 -8.57
C ILE A 50 0.29 -13.04 -7.97
N TRP A 51 0.33 -12.94 -6.65
CA TRP A 51 1.49 -12.51 -5.87
C TRP A 51 2.77 -13.35 -6.09
N LYS A 52 2.68 -14.60 -6.57
CA LYS A 52 3.85 -15.46 -6.84
C LYS A 52 4.64 -15.04 -8.08
N PHE A 53 4.09 -14.11 -8.86
CA PHE A 53 4.70 -13.62 -10.10
C PHE A 53 5.29 -12.21 -9.95
N ASP A 54 5.16 -11.57 -8.78
CA ASP A 54 5.62 -10.18 -8.58
C ASP A 54 7.12 -10.00 -8.82
N ASP A 55 7.94 -11.01 -8.52
CA ASP A 55 9.39 -11.03 -8.82
C ASP A 55 9.72 -11.24 -10.30
N ARG A 56 8.78 -11.75 -11.09
CA ARG A 56 8.99 -12.12 -12.51
C ARG A 56 8.49 -11.05 -13.46
N ILE A 57 7.57 -10.19 -13.01
CA ILE A 57 7.00 -9.13 -13.83
C ILE A 57 7.79 -7.85 -13.59
N LEU A 58 8.28 -7.23 -14.66
CA LEU A 58 8.98 -5.96 -14.56
C LEU A 58 8.04 -4.85 -14.08
N LEU A 59 8.59 -3.89 -13.35
CA LEU A 59 7.87 -2.67 -13.00
C LEU A 59 7.49 -1.90 -14.29
N PRO A 60 6.35 -1.19 -14.30
CA PRO A 60 5.94 -0.36 -15.43
C PRO A 60 6.98 0.71 -15.76
N GLY A 61 7.12 1.03 -17.05
CA GLY A 61 8.01 2.09 -17.49
C GLY A 61 7.53 3.48 -17.05
N VAL A 62 8.46 4.39 -16.75
CA VAL A 62 8.16 5.80 -16.42
C VAL A 62 7.95 6.65 -17.68
N GLN A 63 8.41 6.17 -18.85
CA GLN A 63 8.54 6.96 -20.09
C GLN A 63 7.28 6.97 -20.98
N THR A 64 6.37 6.01 -20.85
CA THR A 64 5.15 5.92 -21.68
C THR A 64 3.96 6.65 -21.05
N SER A 65 3.18 7.33 -21.89
CA SER A 65 1.95 8.03 -21.46
C SER A 65 1.04 7.08 -20.68
N TRP A 66 0.50 7.53 -19.54
CA TRP A 66 -0.35 6.74 -18.64
C TRP A 66 -1.77 6.52 -19.17
N GLN A 67 -1.90 6.36 -20.48
CA GLN A 67 -3.19 6.43 -21.17
C GLN A 67 -3.53 5.06 -21.73
N PRO A 68 -4.45 4.32 -21.08
CA PRO A 68 -4.84 2.99 -21.52
C PRO A 68 -5.73 3.01 -22.79
N CYS A 69 -6.21 4.18 -23.24
CA CYS A 69 -7.16 4.31 -24.33
C CYS A 69 -6.64 5.21 -25.45
N ARG A 70 -7.01 4.89 -26.70
CA ARG A 70 -6.86 5.79 -27.86
C ARG A 70 -7.55 7.13 -27.61
N GLU A 71 -7.01 8.21 -28.17
CA GLU A 71 -7.49 9.60 -28.04
C GLU A 71 -9.02 9.73 -28.22
N ASP A 72 -9.58 8.88 -29.08
CA ASP A 72 -10.98 8.86 -29.50
C ASP A 72 -11.93 8.39 -28.37
N GLN A 73 -11.52 7.39 -27.59
CA GLN A 73 -12.28 6.88 -26.43
C GLN A 73 -12.16 7.80 -25.20
N ARG A 74 -11.14 8.66 -25.17
CA ARG A 74 -10.89 9.59 -24.07
C ARG A 74 -11.94 10.69 -24.00
N LYS A 75 -12.43 11.19 -25.14
CA LYS A 75 -13.44 12.27 -25.18
C LYS A 75 -14.74 11.88 -24.45
N LEU A 76 -15.12 10.60 -24.51
CA LEU A 76 -16.29 10.08 -23.79
C LEU A 76 -16.04 9.92 -22.29
N LEU A 77 -14.85 9.47 -21.88
CA LEU A 77 -14.49 9.30 -20.46
C LEU A 77 -14.21 10.62 -19.74
N TYR A 78 -13.62 11.61 -20.42
CA TYR A 78 -13.40 12.95 -19.87
C TYR A 78 -14.70 13.74 -19.74
N SER A 79 -15.69 13.51 -20.62
CA SER A 79 -17.04 14.09 -20.52
C SER A 79 -17.80 13.62 -19.28
N MET A 80 -17.51 12.40 -18.79
CA MET A 80 -18.12 11.84 -17.57
C MET A 80 -17.40 12.22 -16.27
N ARG A 81 -16.25 12.91 -16.33
CA ARG A 81 -15.46 13.26 -15.13
C ARG A 81 -15.88 14.64 -14.62
N PRO A 82 -16.16 14.83 -13.31
CA PRO A 82 -16.53 16.13 -12.77
C PRO A 82 -15.46 17.19 -13.09
N THR A 83 -15.92 18.32 -13.63
CA THR A 83 -15.15 19.47 -14.14
C THR A 83 -14.23 20.16 -13.12
N HIS A 84 -14.30 19.77 -11.85
CA HIS A 84 -13.57 20.38 -10.74
C HIS A 84 -12.46 19.50 -10.11
N SER A 85 -12.15 18.34 -10.69
CA SER A 85 -11.00 17.55 -10.22
C SER A 85 -9.70 18.12 -10.78
N PHE A 86 -8.96 18.88 -9.97
CA PHE A 86 -7.56 19.18 -10.26
C PHE A 86 -6.78 17.85 -10.27
N GLY A 87 -6.62 17.29 -11.47
CA GLY A 87 -5.92 16.03 -11.67
C GLY A 87 -4.47 16.16 -11.20
N MET A 88 -3.96 15.12 -10.53
CA MET A 88 -2.56 15.06 -10.15
C MET A 88 -1.65 15.18 -11.39
N PRO A 89 -0.46 15.82 -11.26
CA PRO A 89 0.54 15.80 -12.31
C PRO A 89 0.83 14.35 -12.75
N SER A 90 1.01 14.13 -14.06
CA SER A 90 1.15 12.77 -14.58
C SER A 90 2.29 12.01 -13.89
N ASP A 91 3.42 12.66 -13.61
CA ASP A 91 4.57 12.03 -12.95
C ASP A 91 4.28 11.65 -11.50
N THR A 92 3.49 12.45 -10.79
CA THR A 92 3.02 12.13 -9.43
C THR A 92 2.12 10.91 -9.42
N VAL A 93 1.27 10.73 -10.45
CA VAL A 93 0.44 9.52 -10.60
C VAL A 93 1.31 8.28 -10.80
N LYS A 94 2.35 8.36 -11.66
CA LYS A 94 3.26 7.21 -11.88
C LYS A 94 4.02 6.87 -10.61
N ALA A 95 4.56 7.89 -9.94
CA ALA A 95 5.30 7.74 -8.70
C ALA A 95 4.44 7.10 -7.62
N TYR A 96 3.19 7.56 -7.46
CA TYR A 96 2.24 6.97 -6.52
C TYR A 96 1.93 5.51 -6.84
N PHE A 97 1.74 5.16 -8.12
CA PHE A 97 1.50 3.78 -8.51
C PHE A 97 2.69 2.85 -8.17
N LEU A 98 3.91 3.29 -8.46
CA LEU A 98 5.12 2.53 -8.09
C LEU A 98 5.27 2.42 -6.58
N ALA A 99 4.98 3.49 -5.84
CA ALA A 99 4.96 3.48 -4.38
C ALA A 99 3.94 2.47 -3.83
N GLN A 100 2.74 2.41 -4.41
CA GLN A 100 1.69 1.45 -4.06
C GLN A 100 2.09 0.00 -4.35
N ILE A 101 2.72 -0.27 -5.49
CA ILE A 101 3.25 -1.62 -5.79
C ILE A 101 4.24 -2.04 -4.69
N ALA A 102 5.21 -1.18 -4.38
CA ALA A 102 6.21 -1.49 -3.37
C ALA A 102 5.57 -1.65 -1.98
N MET A 103 4.61 -0.79 -1.61
CA MET A 103 3.88 -0.86 -0.35
C MET A 103 3.05 -2.15 -0.23
N CYS A 104 2.36 -2.55 -1.29
CA CYS A 104 1.61 -3.81 -1.36
C CYS A 104 2.53 -5.02 -1.08
N ARG A 105 3.75 -5.00 -1.62
CA ARG A 105 4.77 -6.02 -1.32
C ARG A 105 5.24 -5.96 0.13
N MET A 106 5.35 -4.77 0.74
CA MET A 106 5.70 -4.64 2.17
C MET A 106 4.62 -5.22 3.07
N ILE A 107 3.36 -4.85 2.84
CA ILE A 107 2.22 -5.28 3.65
C ILE A 107 2.10 -6.80 3.64
N ARG A 108 2.27 -7.45 2.47
CA ARG A 108 2.23 -8.92 2.37
C ARG A 108 3.23 -9.65 3.27
N ARG A 109 4.36 -9.03 3.56
CA ARG A 109 5.43 -9.63 4.36
C ARG A 109 5.54 -9.04 5.76
N CYS A 110 4.67 -8.10 6.14
CA CYS A 110 4.81 -7.41 7.42
C CYS A 110 4.75 -8.39 8.60
N THR A 111 3.96 -9.46 8.52
CA THR A 111 3.87 -10.47 9.58
C THR A 111 4.92 -11.57 9.52
N THR A 112 5.89 -11.52 8.58
CA THR A 112 6.93 -12.57 8.42
C THR A 112 8.03 -12.52 9.48
N SER A 113 7.92 -11.59 10.45
CA SER A 113 8.73 -11.63 11.67
C SER A 113 8.39 -12.82 12.59
N VAL A 114 7.41 -13.64 12.23
CA VAL A 114 7.19 -14.99 12.80
C VAL A 114 8.03 -16.01 12.02
N ILE A 115 8.89 -16.74 12.71
CA ILE A 115 9.65 -17.87 12.18
C ILE A 115 9.10 -19.18 12.75
N VAL A 116 8.98 -20.21 11.91
CA VAL A 116 8.61 -21.56 12.38
C VAL A 116 9.90 -22.34 12.66
N SER A 117 10.12 -22.69 13.92
CA SER A 117 11.25 -23.53 14.34
C SER A 117 10.74 -24.70 15.15
N GLN A 118 11.09 -25.93 14.76
CA GLN A 118 10.66 -27.17 15.42
C GLN A 118 9.13 -27.28 15.59
N GLY A 119 8.36 -26.78 14.61
CA GLY A 119 6.90 -26.79 14.65
C GLY A 119 6.27 -25.73 15.55
N GLN A 120 7.07 -24.82 16.13
CA GLN A 120 6.58 -23.68 16.90
C GLN A 120 6.84 -22.36 16.18
N GLU A 121 5.81 -21.52 16.13
CA GLU A 121 5.91 -20.14 15.70
C GLU A 121 6.60 -19.31 16.79
N ARG A 122 7.70 -18.67 16.44
CA ARG A 122 8.47 -17.79 17.33
C ARG A 122 8.68 -16.44 16.69
N TYR A 123 8.60 -15.41 17.51
CA TYR A 123 8.95 -14.07 17.08
C TYR A 123 10.45 -13.95 16.81
N SER A 124 10.82 -13.29 15.72
CA SER A 124 12.20 -12.97 15.34
C SER A 124 12.42 -11.45 15.32
N PRO A 125 13.06 -10.90 16.38
CA PRO A 125 13.41 -9.47 16.43
C PRO A 125 14.29 -9.03 15.25
N VAL A 126 15.17 -9.90 14.77
CA VAL A 126 16.08 -9.61 13.65
C VAL A 126 15.30 -9.41 12.35
N VAL A 127 14.33 -10.28 12.07
CA VAL A 127 13.48 -10.14 10.88
C VAL A 127 12.62 -8.88 10.98
N ALA A 128 12.07 -8.57 12.16
CA ALA A 128 11.31 -7.34 12.35
C ALA A 128 12.14 -6.07 12.09
N MET A 129 13.40 -6.07 12.53
CA MET A 129 14.33 -4.96 12.29
C MET A 129 14.67 -4.80 10.81
N GLU A 130 14.90 -5.90 10.10
CA GLU A 130 15.15 -5.89 8.65
C GLU A 130 13.92 -5.39 7.86
N LEU A 131 12.72 -5.86 8.21
CA LEU A 131 11.48 -5.37 7.59
C LEU A 131 11.27 -3.87 7.83
N THR A 132 11.59 -3.39 9.04
CA THR A 132 11.55 -1.95 9.38
C THR A 132 12.54 -1.17 8.54
N TYR A 133 13.79 -1.64 8.43
CA TYR A 133 14.81 -1.02 7.58
C TYR A 133 14.36 -0.93 6.11
N GLN A 134 13.75 -1.99 5.57
CA GLN A 134 13.24 -1.98 4.21
C GLN A 134 12.07 -1.00 4.03
N LEU A 135 11.21 -0.83 5.04
CA LEU A 135 10.11 0.13 5.03
C LEU A 135 10.63 1.58 5.11
N ASP A 136 11.61 1.86 5.97
CA ASP A 136 12.29 3.16 6.06
C ASP A 136 13.02 3.49 4.74
N THR A 137 13.68 2.49 4.16
CA THR A 137 14.32 2.62 2.85
C THR A 137 13.29 2.98 1.79
N TRP A 138 12.15 2.28 1.72
CA TRP A 138 11.06 2.62 0.81
C TRP A 138 10.60 4.08 0.98
N HIS A 139 10.39 4.54 2.21
CA HIS A 139 9.97 5.92 2.51
C HIS A 139 11.00 6.94 2.02
N SER A 140 12.28 6.70 2.28
CA SER A 140 13.38 7.60 1.87
C SER A 140 13.52 7.76 0.35
N HIS A 141 13.07 6.77 -0.43
CA HIS A 141 13.09 6.77 -1.88
C HIS A 141 11.84 7.39 -2.52
N LEU A 142 10.81 7.75 -1.74
CA LEU A 142 9.63 8.41 -2.28
C LEU A 142 10.00 9.79 -2.85
N PRO A 143 9.48 10.18 -4.03
CA PRO A 143 9.65 11.54 -4.55
C PRO A 143 9.11 12.60 -3.61
N SER A 144 9.72 13.79 -3.60
CA SER A 144 9.32 14.90 -2.72
C SER A 144 7.85 15.32 -2.88
N SER A 145 7.25 15.08 -4.05
CA SER A 145 5.83 15.37 -4.32
C SER A 145 4.83 14.51 -3.55
N ILE A 146 5.24 13.32 -3.08
CA ILE A 146 4.39 12.36 -2.35
C ILE A 146 5.02 11.85 -1.05
N ARG A 147 6.17 12.41 -0.67
CA ARG A 147 6.87 12.05 0.57
C ARG A 147 6.19 12.73 1.75
N PHE A 148 5.71 11.93 2.69
CA PHE A 148 5.13 12.40 3.95
C PHE A 148 6.19 12.53 5.05
N ARG A 149 5.86 13.27 6.11
CA ARG A 149 6.65 13.29 7.36
C ARG A 149 6.11 12.25 8.33
N HIS A 150 6.98 11.66 9.14
CA HIS A 150 6.55 10.85 10.28
C HIS A 150 5.77 11.72 11.27
N HIS A 151 4.71 11.17 11.85
CA HIS A 151 4.04 11.77 12.99
C HIS A 151 4.99 11.82 14.18
N ASP A 152 5.04 13.00 14.80
CA ASP A 152 5.72 13.19 16.06
C ASP A 152 4.75 12.80 17.18
N VAL A 153 4.92 11.59 17.74
CA VAL A 153 4.02 11.00 18.75
C VAL A 153 4.04 11.82 20.07
N THR A 154 5.02 12.70 20.25
CA THR A 154 5.17 13.55 21.44
C THR A 154 4.31 14.81 21.42
N VAL A 155 3.69 15.16 20.30
CA VAL A 155 2.80 16.32 20.22
C VAL A 155 1.37 15.85 20.45
N ALA A 156 0.80 16.20 21.60
CA ALA A 156 -0.61 15.97 21.90
C ALA A 156 -1.48 16.38 20.69
N LEU A 157 -2.49 15.56 20.36
CA LEU A 157 -3.46 15.83 19.31
C LEU A 157 -3.90 17.29 19.42
N ARG A 158 -3.43 18.16 18.51
CA ARG A 158 -3.84 19.56 18.48
C ARG A 158 -5.35 19.59 18.21
N ASP A 159 -6.08 20.50 18.84
CA ASP A 159 -7.49 20.77 18.55
C ASP A 159 -7.74 20.99 17.04
N ASP A 160 -6.72 21.50 16.32
CA ASP A 160 -6.67 21.61 14.86
C ASP A 160 -6.97 20.31 14.10
N PHE A 161 -6.77 19.13 14.71
CA PHE A 161 -7.02 17.83 14.08
C PHE A 161 -8.52 17.63 13.81
N VAL A 162 -9.38 18.04 14.74
CA VAL A 162 -10.84 17.94 14.62
C VAL A 162 -11.39 18.93 13.59
N GLU A 163 -10.79 20.13 13.48
CA GLU A 163 -11.11 21.11 12.43
C GLU A 163 -10.63 20.67 11.05
N SER A 164 -9.46 20.02 10.94
CA SER A 164 -8.93 19.53 9.66
C SER A 164 -9.75 18.40 9.03
N VAL A 165 -10.43 17.60 9.85
CA VAL A 165 -11.34 16.52 9.42
C VAL A 165 -12.62 17.09 8.80
N SER A 166 -12.96 18.35 9.06
CA SER A 166 -14.29 18.91 8.80
C SER A 166 -14.37 19.99 7.72
N SER A 167 -13.30 20.39 7.02
CA SER A 167 -13.47 21.38 5.94
C SER A 167 -12.38 21.45 4.84
N SER A 168 -12.88 21.35 3.59
CA SER A 168 -12.29 21.71 2.27
C SER A 168 -11.90 20.53 1.36
N PRO A 169 -12.05 20.69 0.02
CA PRO A 169 -11.59 19.70 -0.95
C PRO A 169 -10.07 19.54 -0.85
N THR A 170 -9.65 18.43 -0.23
CA THR A 170 -8.24 18.07 -0.11
C THR A 170 -7.66 17.83 -1.51
N SER A 171 -6.54 18.48 -1.82
CA SER A 171 -5.83 18.25 -3.09
C SER A 171 -5.55 16.75 -3.26
N SER A 172 -5.73 16.24 -4.48
CA SER A 172 -5.51 14.83 -4.82
C SER A 172 -4.13 14.31 -4.40
N VAL A 173 -3.11 15.17 -4.42
CA VAL A 173 -1.75 14.88 -3.96
C VAL A 173 -1.68 14.68 -2.43
N ILE A 174 -2.38 15.52 -1.66
CA ILE A 174 -2.43 15.42 -0.20
C ILE A 174 -3.12 14.11 0.20
N ALA A 175 -4.22 13.77 -0.47
CA ALA A 175 -4.96 12.55 -0.17
C ALA A 175 -4.12 11.28 -0.42
N VAL A 176 -3.41 11.18 -1.55
CA VAL A 176 -2.54 10.02 -1.81
C VAL A 176 -1.34 9.96 -0.87
N THR A 177 -0.80 11.12 -0.46
CA THR A 177 0.31 11.21 0.47
C THR A 177 -0.10 10.74 1.87
N GLY A 178 -1.27 11.17 2.34
CA GLY A 178 -1.85 10.69 3.59
C GLY A 178 -2.15 9.19 3.55
N PHE A 179 -2.63 8.67 2.43
CA PHE A 179 -2.86 7.23 2.27
C PHE A 179 -1.57 6.41 2.35
N LEU A 180 -0.48 6.86 1.72
CA LEU A 180 0.85 6.23 1.87
C LEU A 180 1.34 6.26 3.32
N GLN A 181 1.10 7.37 4.03
CA GLN A 181 1.44 7.51 5.44
C GLN A 181 0.65 6.53 6.32
N MET A 182 -0.65 6.39 6.07
CA MET A 182 -1.49 5.40 6.74
C MET A 182 -0.98 3.98 6.53
N GLN A 183 -0.68 3.62 5.28
CA GLN A 183 -0.17 2.29 4.94
C GLN A 183 1.20 2.02 5.59
N TYR A 184 2.08 3.02 5.67
CA TYR A 184 3.36 2.91 6.37
C TYR A 184 3.17 2.48 7.82
N TYR A 185 2.30 3.18 8.57
CA TYR A 185 2.04 2.83 9.96
C TYR A 185 1.31 1.50 10.13
N LEU A 186 0.39 1.17 9.21
CA LEU A 186 -0.26 -0.14 9.17
C LEU A 186 0.79 -1.26 9.02
N CYS A 187 1.74 -1.09 8.10
CA CYS A 187 2.80 -2.07 7.88
C CYS A 187 3.73 -2.17 9.09
N LEU A 188 4.10 -1.05 9.71
CA LEU A 188 4.95 -1.04 10.90
C LEU A 188 4.27 -1.72 12.09
N ALA A 189 2.96 -1.48 12.29
CA ALA A 189 2.16 -2.22 13.26
C ALA A 189 2.13 -3.72 12.94
N GLY A 190 1.96 -4.10 11.68
CA GLY A 190 2.02 -5.51 11.25
C GLY A 190 3.38 -6.18 11.50
N ILE A 191 4.49 -5.44 11.34
CA ILE A 191 5.87 -5.92 11.62
C ILE A 191 6.06 -6.29 13.10
N TYR A 192 5.50 -5.48 14.00
CA TYR A 192 5.69 -5.64 15.44
C TYR A 192 4.54 -6.37 16.15
N TRP A 193 3.40 -6.59 15.49
CA TRP A 193 2.29 -7.37 16.05
C TRP A 193 2.73 -8.75 16.60
N PRO A 194 3.58 -9.52 15.89
CA PRO A 194 4.12 -10.78 16.41
C PRO A 194 4.87 -10.66 17.75
N ALA A 195 5.46 -9.52 18.08
CA ALA A 195 6.10 -9.30 19.38
C ALA A 195 5.06 -9.30 20.52
N VAL A 196 3.95 -8.59 20.30
CA VAL A 196 2.81 -8.52 21.25
C VAL A 196 2.21 -9.91 21.43
N HIS A 197 1.94 -10.60 20.32
CA HIS A 197 1.45 -11.97 20.35
C HIS A 197 2.40 -12.90 21.13
N SER A 198 3.71 -12.81 20.88
CA SER A 198 4.71 -13.63 21.58
C SER A 198 4.67 -13.42 23.09
N VAL A 199 4.65 -12.16 23.57
CA VAL A 199 4.60 -11.85 25.01
C VAL A 199 3.32 -12.40 25.64
N ILE A 200 2.18 -12.29 24.96
CA ILE A 200 0.90 -12.81 25.45
C ILE A 200 0.90 -14.34 25.50
N SER A 201 1.41 -15.02 24.46
CA SER A 201 1.34 -16.48 24.35
C SER A 201 2.38 -17.23 25.19
N THR A 202 3.57 -16.65 25.38
CA THR A 202 4.66 -17.32 26.10
C THR A 202 4.72 -16.96 27.58
N GLU A 203 4.03 -15.89 28.01
CA GLU A 203 4.10 -15.31 29.36
C GLU A 203 5.55 -14.95 29.80
N THR A 204 6.53 -15.02 28.90
CA THR A 204 7.94 -14.72 29.16
C THR A 204 8.29 -13.31 28.74
N LEU A 205 8.83 -12.55 29.68
CA LEU A 205 9.22 -11.15 29.51
C LEU A 205 10.68 -11.04 29.03
N GLU A 206 10.91 -11.39 27.77
CA GLU A 206 12.20 -11.14 27.12
C GLU A 206 12.35 -9.66 26.71
N ALA A 207 13.55 -9.10 26.87
CA ALA A 207 13.79 -7.66 26.66
C ALA A 207 13.49 -7.17 25.23
N ALA A 208 13.80 -7.97 24.20
CA ALA A 208 13.62 -7.58 22.81
C ALA A 208 12.12 -7.54 22.40
N PRO A 209 11.29 -8.58 22.65
CA PRO A 209 9.84 -8.50 22.43
C PRO A 209 9.18 -7.34 23.18
N ILE A 210 9.55 -7.06 24.43
CA ILE A 210 8.96 -5.97 25.22
C ILE A 210 9.25 -4.61 24.58
N GLY A 211 10.49 -4.34 24.17
CA GLY A 211 10.83 -3.09 23.48
C GLY A 211 10.06 -2.95 22.17
N HIS A 212 9.82 -4.05 21.47
CA HIS A 212 9.07 -4.10 20.23
C HIS A 212 7.54 -3.98 20.41
N CYS A 213 7.00 -4.34 21.58
CA CYS A 213 5.61 -4.01 21.93
C CYS A 213 5.38 -2.49 21.97
N GLY A 214 6.34 -1.72 22.49
CA GLY A 214 6.28 -0.24 22.45
C GLY A 214 6.18 0.28 21.01
N ARG A 215 7.03 -0.24 20.11
CA ARG A 215 6.99 0.09 18.68
C ARG A 215 5.65 -0.25 18.03
N PHE A 216 5.02 -1.37 18.41
CA PHE A 216 3.68 -1.71 17.94
C PHE A 216 2.66 -0.64 18.31
N PHE A 217 2.59 -0.24 19.59
CA PHE A 217 1.59 0.73 20.04
C PHE A 217 1.81 2.14 19.46
N GLU A 218 3.06 2.59 19.36
CA GLU A 218 3.41 3.84 18.66
C GLU A 218 2.94 3.82 17.20
N SER A 219 3.19 2.70 16.52
CA SER A 219 2.81 2.52 15.12
C SER A 219 1.30 2.45 14.94
N TYR A 220 0.61 1.73 15.82
CA TYR A 220 -0.84 1.61 15.83
C TYR A 220 -1.52 2.96 16.08
N PHE A 221 -0.98 3.76 17.00
CA PHE A 221 -1.45 5.12 17.23
C PHE A 221 -1.27 6.00 15.99
N GLY A 222 -0.09 5.97 15.36
CA GLY A 222 0.15 6.66 14.10
C GLY A 222 -0.80 6.22 12.98
N PHE A 223 -1.10 4.93 12.90
CA PHE A 223 -2.08 4.38 11.96
C PHE A 223 -3.48 4.92 12.22
N VAL A 224 -3.96 4.92 13.46
CA VAL A 224 -5.31 5.40 13.81
C VAL A 224 -5.49 6.88 13.45
N ILE A 225 -4.50 7.72 13.78
CA ILE A 225 -4.52 9.15 13.44
C ILE A 225 -4.58 9.34 11.92
N THR A 226 -3.64 8.74 11.20
CA THR A 226 -3.56 8.90 9.74
C THR A 226 -4.81 8.36 9.04
N ALA A 227 -5.31 7.21 9.47
CA ALA A 227 -6.55 6.64 8.97
C ALA A 227 -7.75 7.59 9.20
N ALA A 228 -7.90 8.14 10.40
CA ALA A 228 -8.98 9.08 10.70
C ALA A 228 -8.96 10.34 9.82
N SER A 229 -7.76 10.82 9.44
CA SER A 229 -7.62 11.99 8.55
C SER A 229 -7.85 11.68 7.06
N VAL A 230 -7.52 10.45 6.63
CA VAL A 230 -7.53 10.05 5.21
C VAL A 230 -8.87 9.45 4.80
N ILE A 231 -9.51 8.66 5.67
CA ILE A 231 -10.77 7.96 5.37
C ILE A 231 -11.87 8.90 4.86
N PRO A 232 -12.12 10.07 5.47
CA PRO A 232 -13.17 10.99 4.99
C PRO A 232 -12.89 11.58 3.60
N ASN A 233 -11.62 11.64 3.20
CA ASN A 233 -11.14 12.37 2.03
C ASN A 233 -10.56 11.47 0.93
N CYS A 234 -10.61 10.14 1.09
CA CYS A 234 -9.94 9.21 0.19
C CYS A 234 -10.61 9.21 -1.21
N PRO A 235 -9.93 9.70 -2.26
CA PRO A 235 -10.55 9.92 -3.56
C PRO A 235 -10.75 8.63 -4.38
N HIS A 236 -10.22 7.48 -3.94
CA HIS A 236 -10.10 6.31 -4.82
C HIS A 236 -10.44 4.94 -4.23
N ASN A 237 -10.98 4.83 -3.02
CA ASN A 237 -11.61 3.56 -2.62
C ASN A 237 -12.68 3.69 -1.52
N PRO A 238 -13.86 4.27 -1.81
CA PRO A 238 -15.00 4.17 -0.88
C PRO A 238 -15.40 2.70 -0.62
N TRP A 239 -15.04 1.76 -1.50
CA TRP A 239 -15.46 0.36 -1.41
C TRP A 239 -14.79 -0.46 -0.30
N SER A 240 -13.58 -0.09 0.16
CA SER A 240 -12.90 -0.83 1.25
C SER A 240 -13.53 -0.59 2.62
N ILE A 241 -14.44 0.38 2.75
CA ILE A 241 -14.99 0.84 4.03
C ILE A 241 -16.48 0.46 4.18
N TYR A 242 -17.19 0.18 3.08
CA TYR A 242 -18.64 -0.12 3.09
C TYR A 242 -19.01 -1.60 2.87
N ALA A 243 -18.05 -2.52 2.84
CA ALA A 243 -18.35 -3.95 2.84
C ALA A 243 -18.76 -4.39 4.25
N LYS A 244 -20.05 -4.24 4.55
CA LYS A 244 -20.76 -4.93 5.63
C LYS A 244 -21.47 -6.15 5.06
#